data_AF-A0A175RJ44-F1
#
_entry.id   AF-A0A175RJ44-F1
#
_cell.length_a   1.000
_cell.length_b   1.000
_cell.length_c   1.000
_cell.angle_alpha   90.00
_cell.angle_beta   90.00
_cell.angle_gamma   90.00
#
_symmetry.space_group_name_H-M   'P 1'
#
loop_
_entity.id
_entity.type
_entity.pdbx_description
1 polymer ?
#
loop_
_entity_poly.entity_id
_entity_poly.type
_entity_poly.pdbx_seq_one_letter_code
_entity_poly.pdbx_strand_id
1 'polypeptide(L)'
;MPTKDVNDNPRDQYAWLGRLGSGRDDPMDSSFAATTFGTNGGDPSEGRQTTMHDPIGYGGGSGYFDYGTEALNNVARATMNGGAGMTPADDAGMSDHDKTLFDNMMEPSL
;
A
#
# COMPACT_ATOMS: atom_id res chain seq x y z
N MET A 1 5.98 -20.88 4.16
CA MET A 1 5.62 -19.62 3.48
C MET A 1 6.82 -18.71 3.59
N PRO A 2 7.18 -17.91 2.57
CA PRO A 2 8.28 -16.96 2.70
C PRO A 2 7.94 -16.01 3.86
N THR A 3 8.82 -15.92 4.85
CA THR A 3 8.66 -15.00 5.98
C THR A 3 9.15 -13.62 5.52
N LYS A 4 8.28 -12.62 5.62
CA LYS A 4 8.61 -11.20 5.36
C LYS A 4 9.88 -10.84 6.15
N ASP A 5 10.90 -10.34 5.47
CA ASP A 5 12.12 -9.84 6.13
C ASP A 5 11.71 -8.70 7.07
N VAL A 6 12.17 -8.78 8.32
CA VAL A 6 11.82 -7.85 9.39
C VAL A 6 12.42 -6.45 9.17
N ASN A 7 13.41 -6.33 8.29
CA ASN A 7 14.00 -5.06 7.90
C ASN A 7 13.32 -4.46 6.66
N ASP A 8 12.38 -5.18 6.05
CA ASP A 8 11.76 -4.79 4.81
C ASP A 8 10.59 -3.84 5.04
N ASN A 9 10.33 -2.97 4.06
CA ASN A 9 9.26 -2.01 4.15
C ASN A 9 7.93 -2.78 4.40
N PRO A 10 7.17 -2.46 5.46
CA PRO A 10 5.97 -3.20 5.82
C PRO A 10 4.86 -3.15 4.76
N ARG A 11 4.97 -2.24 3.79
CA ARG A 11 4.06 -2.03 2.67
C ARG A 11 4.01 -3.24 1.69
N ASP A 12 3.01 -3.23 0.81
CA ASP A 12 2.81 -4.25 -0.24
C ASP A 12 3.93 -4.21 -1.29
N GLN A 13 4.72 -5.28 -1.34
CA GLN A 13 5.90 -5.43 -2.20
C GLN A 13 5.55 -5.65 -3.68
N TYR A 14 4.31 -6.01 -3.99
CA TYR A 14 3.88 -6.32 -5.36
C TYR A 14 2.97 -5.25 -5.98
N ALA A 15 2.57 -4.23 -5.21
CA ALA A 15 1.75 -3.13 -5.71
C ALA A 15 2.38 -2.42 -6.92
N TRP A 16 3.70 -2.27 -6.94
CA TRP A 16 4.42 -1.60 -8.04
C TRP A 16 4.40 -2.41 -9.35
N LEU A 17 4.39 -3.75 -9.30
CA LEU A 17 4.32 -4.61 -10.50
C LEU A 17 2.99 -4.43 -11.25
N GLY A 18 1.88 -4.32 -10.50
CA GLY A 18 0.57 -4.06 -11.08
C GLY A 18 0.52 -2.74 -11.84
N ARG A 19 1.17 -1.70 -11.30
CA ARG A 19 1.32 -0.39 -11.95
C ARG A 19 2.18 -0.47 -13.21
N LEU A 20 3.29 -1.22 -13.18
CA LEU A 20 4.20 -1.35 -14.32
C LEU A 20 3.58 -2.11 -15.52
N GLY A 21 2.79 -3.16 -15.25
CA GLY A 21 2.45 -4.17 -16.27
C GLY A 21 1.01 -4.21 -16.78
N SER A 22 0.06 -3.49 -16.18
CA SER A 22 -1.35 -3.71 -16.52
C SER A 22 -1.76 -3.17 -17.89
N GLY A 23 -1.11 -2.09 -18.37
CA GLY A 23 -1.52 -1.35 -19.57
C GLY A 23 -2.94 -0.76 -19.49
N ARG A 24 -3.56 -0.77 -18.30
CA ARG A 24 -4.88 -0.21 -18.02
C ARG A 24 -4.71 1.18 -17.41
N ASP A 25 -5.69 2.05 -17.65
CA ASP A 25 -5.72 3.37 -17.05
C ASP A 25 -5.75 3.25 -15.52
N ASP A 26 -4.98 4.11 -14.85
CA ASP A 26 -4.92 4.15 -13.38
C ASP A 26 -6.21 4.79 -12.83
N PRO A 27 -7.05 4.05 -12.07
CA PRO A 27 -8.27 4.60 -11.50
C PRO A 27 -8.01 5.68 -10.43
N MET A 28 -6.76 5.86 -10.00
CA MET A 28 -6.34 6.98 -9.14
C MET A 28 -6.08 8.27 -9.92
N ASP A 29 -6.06 8.22 -11.26
CA ASP A 29 -5.82 9.38 -12.10
C ASP A 29 -6.96 10.41 -12.02
N SER A 30 -6.59 11.69 -12.12
CA SER A 30 -7.54 12.82 -12.08
C SER A 30 -8.64 12.77 -13.15
N SER A 31 -8.40 12.09 -14.28
CA SER A 31 -9.38 11.88 -15.36
C SER A 31 -10.59 11.05 -14.91
N PHE A 32 -10.46 10.25 -13.85
CA PHE A 32 -11.56 9.52 -13.23
C PHE A 32 -12.34 10.36 -12.21
N ALA A 33 -11.96 11.63 -12.01
CA ALA A 33 -12.44 12.47 -10.91
C ALA A 33 -12.30 11.77 -9.54
N ALA A 34 -11.28 10.93 -9.41
CA ALA A 34 -11.04 10.13 -8.22
C ALA A 34 -10.63 11.01 -7.04
N THR A 35 -11.12 10.64 -5.85
CA THR A 35 -10.56 11.11 -4.58
C THR A 35 -9.88 9.92 -3.94
N THR A 36 -8.57 10.01 -3.73
CA THR A 36 -7.73 8.91 -3.24
C THR A 36 -7.29 9.18 -1.80
N PHE A 37 -6.88 8.12 -1.09
CA PHE A 37 -6.33 8.20 0.26
C PHE A 37 -5.33 7.06 0.52
N GLY A 38 -4.45 7.25 1.50
CA GLY A 38 -3.44 6.26 1.89
C GLY A 38 -4.02 5.02 2.57
N THR A 39 -3.39 3.87 2.35
CA THR A 39 -3.74 2.60 3.04
C THR A 39 -2.52 1.80 3.48
N ASN A 40 -1.34 2.36 3.21
CA ASN A 40 -0.05 1.69 3.25
C ASN A 40 0.48 1.62 4.68
N GLY A 41 0.14 2.61 5.49
CA GLY A 41 0.84 3.00 6.71
C GLY A 41 2.29 3.37 6.44
N GLY A 42 2.80 4.34 7.18
CA GLY A 42 4.21 4.73 7.09
C GLY A 42 4.61 5.72 8.15
N ASP A 43 3.74 6.69 8.45
CA ASP A 43 3.92 7.60 9.57
C ASP A 43 3.10 7.12 10.79
N PRO A 44 3.69 7.03 12.00
CA PRO A 44 2.97 6.69 13.22
C PRO A 44 1.72 7.56 13.50
N SER A 45 1.65 8.77 12.94
CA SER A 45 0.51 9.69 13.05
C SER A 45 -0.66 9.36 12.12
N GLU A 46 -0.45 8.53 11.09
CA GLU A 46 -1.46 8.15 10.09
C GLU A 46 -2.35 6.98 10.58
N GLY A 47 -1.83 6.22 11.55
CA GLY A 47 -2.43 5.00 12.06
C GLY A 47 -1.52 3.80 11.80
N ARG A 48 -1.97 2.62 12.21
CA ARG A 48 -1.23 1.38 11.97
C ARG A 48 -1.27 1.04 10.48
N GLN A 49 -0.16 0.50 10.00
CA GLN A 49 -0.06 -0.02 8.64
C GLN A 49 -0.91 -1.27 8.42
N THR A 50 -1.42 -1.41 7.20
CA THR A 50 -2.02 -2.65 6.73
C THR A 50 -0.90 -3.59 6.32
N THR A 51 -0.77 -4.76 6.95
CA THR A 51 0.25 -5.75 6.62
C THR A 51 -0.30 -6.96 5.88
N MET A 52 -1.63 -7.08 5.77
CA MET A 52 -2.31 -8.20 5.13
C MET A 52 -3.38 -7.71 4.16
N HIS A 53 -3.53 -8.40 3.02
CA HIS A 53 -4.55 -8.11 2.01
C HIS A 53 -5.91 -8.74 2.33
N ASP A 54 -6.33 -8.64 3.58
CA ASP A 54 -7.60 -9.18 4.04
C ASP A 54 -8.31 -8.18 4.97
N PRO A 55 -9.61 -8.36 5.26
CA PRO A 55 -10.36 -7.41 6.07
C PRO A 55 -9.84 -7.24 7.51
N ILE A 56 -9.36 -8.29 8.18
CA ILE A 56 -9.16 -8.29 9.65
C ILE A 56 -7.82 -8.92 10.11
N GLY A 57 -6.83 -9.05 9.22
CA GLY A 57 -5.48 -9.48 9.55
C GLY A 57 -5.38 -10.95 9.99
N TYR A 58 -6.08 -11.87 9.30
CA TYR A 58 -6.07 -13.30 9.63
C TYR A 58 -4.63 -13.83 9.79
N GLY A 59 -4.33 -14.47 10.93
CA GLY A 59 -2.99 -15.02 11.21
C GLY A 59 -2.04 -14.06 11.92
N GLY A 60 -2.52 -12.93 12.46
CA GLY A 60 -1.77 -12.08 13.38
C GLY A 60 -1.17 -10.82 12.75
N GLY A 61 -1.61 -10.46 11.54
CA GLY A 61 -1.27 -9.19 10.90
C GLY A 61 -2.32 -8.10 11.16
N SER A 62 -2.29 -7.03 10.37
CA SER A 62 -3.33 -6.00 10.38
C SER A 62 -3.97 -5.88 9.00
N GLY A 63 -5.29 -6.08 8.95
CA GLY A 63 -6.12 -5.96 7.75
C GLY A 63 -6.73 -4.57 7.58
N TYR A 64 -7.41 -4.35 6.46
CA TYR A 64 -7.94 -3.03 6.09
C TYR A 64 -9.00 -2.49 7.07
N PHE A 65 -9.71 -3.35 7.80
CA PHE A 65 -10.76 -2.98 8.75
C PHE A 65 -10.37 -3.21 10.20
N ASP A 66 -9.09 -3.45 10.48
CA ASP A 66 -8.64 -3.47 11.86
C ASP A 66 -8.67 -2.08 12.48
N TYR A 67 -9.10 -2.02 13.73
CA TYR A 67 -9.26 -0.76 14.45
C TYR A 67 -7.94 0.04 14.49
N GLY A 68 -7.98 1.32 14.15
CA GLY A 68 -6.80 2.19 14.23
C GLY A 68 -5.76 1.96 13.13
N THR A 69 -6.07 1.20 12.07
CA THR A 69 -5.29 1.26 10.83
C THR A 69 -5.56 2.57 10.07
N GLU A 70 -4.57 3.03 9.31
CA GLU A 70 -4.73 4.18 8.41
C GLU A 70 -5.90 3.96 7.45
N ALA A 71 -6.00 2.76 6.88
CA ALA A 71 -7.05 2.39 5.93
C ALA A 71 -8.46 2.58 6.51
N LEU A 72 -8.74 2.02 7.70
CA LEU A 72 -10.05 2.17 8.32
C LEU A 72 -10.33 3.63 8.73
N ASN A 73 -9.32 4.34 9.23
CA ASN A 73 -9.45 5.76 9.58
C ASN A 73 -9.83 6.61 8.37
N ASN A 74 -9.22 6.36 7.21
CA ASN A 74 -9.53 7.08 5.98
C ASN A 74 -10.90 6.73 5.43
N VAL A 75 -11.33 5.46 5.48
CA VAL A 75 -12.71 5.07 5.12
C VAL A 75 -13.72 5.81 5.99
N ALA A 76 -13.47 5.91 7.29
CA ALA A 76 -14.33 6.67 8.20
C ALA A 76 -14.36 8.16 7.84
N ARG A 77 -13.21 8.78 7.55
CA ARG A 77 -13.11 10.20 7.17
C ARG A 77 -13.76 10.48 5.81
N ALA A 78 -13.60 9.59 4.83
CA ALA A 78 -14.27 9.67 3.54
C ALA A 78 -15.79 9.68 3.70
N THR A 79 -16.30 8.76 4.52
CA THR A 79 -17.74 8.54 4.69
C THR A 79 -18.39 9.59 5.58
N MET A 80 -17.72 10.02 6.65
CA MET A 80 -18.32 10.83 7.71
C MET A 80 -17.95 12.31 7.62
N ASN A 81 -16.79 12.64 7.05
CA ASN A 81 -16.25 14.01 7.01
C ASN A 81 -16.00 14.51 5.59
N GLY A 82 -16.60 13.87 4.56
CA GLY A 82 -16.40 14.26 3.16
C GLY A 82 -14.93 14.21 2.73
N GLY A 83 -14.13 13.33 3.35
CA GLY A 83 -12.71 13.17 3.06
C GLY A 83 -11.78 14.12 3.82
N ALA A 84 -12.30 15.01 4.68
CA ALA A 84 -11.46 15.90 5.47
C ALA A 84 -10.54 15.13 6.43
N GLY A 85 -9.24 15.43 6.36
CA GLY A 85 -8.21 14.82 7.20
C GLY A 85 -7.78 13.41 6.75
N MET A 86 -8.19 12.94 5.58
CA MET A 86 -7.61 11.72 5.00
C MET A 86 -6.12 11.93 4.75
N THR A 87 -5.35 10.86 4.93
CA THR A 87 -3.94 10.87 4.56
C THR A 87 -3.83 10.80 3.03
N PRO A 88 -2.84 11.49 2.42
CA PRO A 88 -2.64 11.42 0.98
C PRO A 88 -2.36 9.99 0.53
N ALA A 89 -2.87 9.61 -0.66
CA ALA A 89 -2.38 8.41 -1.30
C ALA A 89 -0.92 8.63 -1.71
N ASP A 90 0.00 7.92 -1.08
CA ASP A 90 1.41 7.89 -1.46
C ASP A 90 1.72 6.61 -2.24
N ASP A 91 2.48 6.74 -3.32
CA ASP A 91 3.06 5.57 -3.96
C ASP A 91 4.24 5.13 -3.10
N ALA A 92 4.12 3.97 -2.46
CA ALA A 92 5.23 3.34 -1.76
C ALA A 92 6.44 3.10 -2.68
N GLY A 93 6.23 3.17 -4.00
CA GLY A 93 7.23 2.86 -5.00
C GLY A 93 7.69 1.42 -4.86
N MET A 94 8.78 1.11 -5.54
CA MET A 94 9.47 -0.15 -5.39
C MET A 94 10.35 -0.09 -4.13
N SER A 95 10.23 -1.08 -3.24
CA SER A 95 11.15 -1.19 -2.10
C SER A 95 12.59 -1.37 -2.59
N ASP A 96 13.60 -1.00 -1.80
CA ASP A 96 14.99 -1.16 -2.22
C ASP A 96 15.40 -2.63 -2.39
N HIS A 97 14.78 -3.53 -1.62
CA HIS A 97 14.88 -4.98 -1.81
C HIS A 97 14.35 -5.37 -3.20
N ASP A 98 13.16 -4.91 -3.56
CA ASP A 98 12.53 -5.25 -4.84
C ASP A 98 13.31 -4.65 -6.01
N LYS A 99 13.79 -3.39 -5.90
CA LYS A 99 14.68 -2.74 -6.87
C LYS A 99 15.89 -3.63 -7.16
N THR A 100 16.56 -4.08 -6.10
CA THR A 100 17.73 -4.95 -6.22
C THR A 100 17.38 -6.29 -6.88
N LEU A 101 16.26 -6.90 -6.52
CA LEU A 101 15.80 -8.14 -7.15
C LEU A 101 15.52 -7.96 -8.64
N PHE A 102 14.83 -6.90 -9.02
CA PHE A 102 14.50 -6.60 -10.41
C PHE A 102 15.73 -6.28 -11.24
N ASP A 103 16.66 -5.49 -10.71
CA ASP A 103 17.94 -5.19 -11.38
C ASP A 103 18.73 -6.49 -11.62
N ASN A 104 18.78 -7.40 -10.63
CA ASN A 104 19.41 -8.71 -10.77
C ASN A 104 18.71 -9.64 -11.78
N MET A 105 17.40 -9.46 -12.01
CA MET A 105 16.64 -10.22 -13.00
C MET A 105 16.74 -9.64 -14.42
N MET A 106 17.02 -8.33 -14.54
CA MET A 106 17.08 -7.59 -15.80
C MET A 106 18.51 -7.43 -16.33
N GLU A 107 19.52 -7.54 -15.47
CA GLU A 107 20.92 -7.70 -15.87
C GLU A 107 21.12 -9.10 -16.48
N PRO A 108 21.69 -9.22 -17.71
CA PRO A 108 22.02 -10.53 -18.26
C PRO A 108 23.07 -11.17 -17.35
N SER A 109 22.79 -12.38 -16.85
CA SER A 109 23.81 -13.19 -16.18
C SER A 109 25.02 -13.33 -17.11
N LEU A 110 26.19 -12.90 -16.65
CA LEU A 110 27.48 -13.24 -17.27
C LEU A 110 27.64 -14.75 -17.42
#